data_AF-A0A9X2F6F5-F1
#
_entry.id   AF-A0A9X2F6F5-F1
#
_cell.length_a   1.000
_cell.length_b   1.000
_cell.length_c   1.000
_cell.angle_alpha   90.00
_cell.angle_beta   90.00
_cell.angle_gamma   90.00
#
_symmetry.space_group_name_H-M   'P 1'
#
loop_
_entity.id
_entity.type
_entity.pdbx_description
1 polymer ?
#
loop_
_entity_poly.entity_id
_entity_poly.type
_entity_poly.pdbx_seq_one_letter_code
_entity_poly.pdbx_strand_id
1 'polypeptide(L)'
;MADTIVTFTSRSLEEILESGGSQEWVLNRKNARKANYLVCARNANGEAGHGPGPEAHKSGFLLGKISGLGPGDTKPGRYIILISEYAEIDEPDLWVFGRNPVHYTTLEELGIDPDAVDWQPVAGKPTRPQKVSANVFDTAKELIAKQLGIGVDAVEITIRT
;
A
#
# COMPACT_ATOMS: atom_id res chain seq x y z
N MET A 1 -17.23 -9.34 3.86
CA MET A 1 -15.89 -9.93 3.58
C MET A 1 -14.90 -8.83 3.86
N ALA A 2 -13.80 -9.08 4.57
CA ALA A 2 -12.83 -8.02 4.87
C ALA A 2 -12.30 -7.37 3.58
N ASP A 3 -12.50 -6.07 3.47
CA ASP A 3 -12.02 -5.22 2.37
C ASP A 3 -10.90 -4.26 2.83
N THR A 4 -10.54 -4.34 4.11
CA THR A 4 -9.60 -3.43 4.75
C THR A 4 -8.53 -4.21 5.50
N ILE A 5 -7.29 -3.79 5.34
CA ILE A 5 -6.15 -4.25 6.16
C ILE A 5 -5.82 -3.14 7.14
N VAL A 6 -5.81 -3.44 8.44
CA VAL A 6 -5.32 -2.52 9.47
C VAL A 6 -3.93 -2.95 9.90
N THR A 7 -3.01 -2.01 9.98
CA THR A 7 -1.62 -2.27 10.41
C THR A 7 -1.26 -1.45 11.64
N PHE A 8 -0.48 -2.03 12.54
CA PHE A 8 0.00 -1.36 13.75
C PHE A 8 1.47 -1.01 13.63
N THR A 9 1.76 0.25 13.29
CA THR A 9 3.06 0.69 12.80
C THR A 9 3.64 1.82 13.63
N SER A 10 4.95 1.81 13.87
CA SER A 10 5.69 2.93 14.49
C SER A 10 6.21 3.96 13.49
N ARG A 11 6.04 3.71 12.18
CA ARG A 11 6.47 4.64 11.12
C ARG A 11 5.61 5.89 11.05
N SER A 12 6.24 7.01 10.71
CA SER A 12 5.53 8.25 10.41
C SER A 12 4.77 8.15 9.09
N LEU A 13 3.82 9.06 8.88
CA LEU A 13 3.15 9.27 7.62
C LEU A 13 4.16 9.46 6.47
N GLU A 14 5.16 10.32 6.68
CA GLU A 14 6.21 10.63 5.69
C GLU A 14 6.97 9.37 5.25
N GLU A 15 7.42 8.52 6.19
CA GLU A 15 8.13 7.27 5.88
C GLU A 15 7.25 6.29 5.08
N ILE A 16 5.93 6.26 5.35
CA ILE A 16 4.96 5.43 4.63
C ILE A 16 4.75 5.96 3.20
N LEU A 17 4.69 7.27 3.03
CA LEU A 17 4.51 7.90 1.72
C LEU A 17 5.77 7.79 0.86
N GLU A 18 6.96 7.97 1.43
CA GLU A 18 8.25 7.81 0.74
C GLU A 18 8.47 6.37 0.25
N SER A 19 8.12 5.38 1.07
CA SER A 19 8.11 3.97 0.65
C SER A 19 6.90 3.63 -0.24
N GLY A 20 5.95 4.55 -0.37
CA GLY A 20 4.66 4.45 -1.05
C GLY A 20 3.84 3.23 -0.64
N GLY A 21 3.87 2.90 0.65
CA GLY A 21 3.19 1.77 1.24
C GLY A 21 3.56 1.55 2.72
N SER A 22 2.86 0.65 3.38
CA SER A 22 3.15 0.29 4.78
C SER A 22 4.46 -0.52 4.91
N GLN A 23 4.87 -0.84 6.14
CA GLN A 23 5.98 -1.75 6.43
C GLN A 23 5.86 -3.14 5.76
N GLU A 24 6.89 -3.96 5.99
CA GLU A 24 6.95 -5.36 5.64
C GLU A 24 6.14 -6.25 6.59
N TRP A 25 5.02 -6.75 6.09
CA TRP A 25 4.10 -7.58 6.86
C TRP A 25 4.11 -9.04 6.44
N VAL A 26 3.87 -9.92 7.40
CA VAL A 26 3.44 -11.29 7.11
C VAL A 26 1.95 -11.24 6.84
N LEU A 27 1.56 -11.37 5.57
CA LEU A 27 0.17 -11.26 5.13
C LEU A 27 -0.43 -12.61 4.76
N ASN A 28 -1.74 -12.76 5.00
CA ASN A 28 -2.52 -13.77 4.32
C ASN A 28 -2.81 -13.28 2.89
N ARG A 29 -2.05 -13.77 1.90
CA ARG A 29 -2.13 -13.32 0.50
C ARG A 29 -3.54 -13.41 -0.10
N LYS A 30 -4.34 -14.40 0.30
CA LYS A 30 -5.71 -14.58 -0.22
C LYS A 30 -6.64 -13.46 0.25
N ASN A 31 -6.48 -13.02 1.51
CA ASN A 31 -7.26 -11.94 2.07
C ASN A 31 -6.74 -10.58 1.60
N ALA A 32 -5.41 -10.40 1.61
CA ALA A 32 -4.79 -9.14 1.22
C ALA A 32 -5.10 -8.75 -0.24
N ARG A 33 -5.21 -9.71 -1.16
CA ARG A 33 -5.60 -9.46 -2.56
C ARG A 33 -7.05 -8.99 -2.75
N LYS A 34 -7.90 -9.17 -1.75
CA LYS A 34 -9.31 -8.74 -1.78
C LYS A 34 -9.52 -7.39 -1.11
N ALA A 35 -8.54 -6.92 -0.35
CA ALA A 35 -8.63 -5.65 0.33
C ALA A 35 -8.44 -4.49 -0.65
N ASN A 36 -9.29 -3.49 -0.51
CA ASN A 36 -9.26 -2.24 -1.25
C ASN A 36 -8.59 -1.14 -0.43
N TYR A 37 -8.62 -1.25 0.90
CA TYR A 37 -8.16 -0.20 1.80
C TYR A 37 -7.09 -0.68 2.78
N LEU A 38 -6.16 0.22 3.09
CA LEU A 38 -5.18 0.10 4.16
C LEU A 38 -5.50 1.16 5.21
N VAL A 39 -5.57 0.78 6.48
CA VAL A 39 -5.60 1.72 7.60
C VAL A 39 -4.34 1.51 8.44
N CYS A 40 -3.62 2.59 8.73
CA CYS A 40 -2.47 2.56 9.64
C CYS A 40 -2.89 3.11 11.00
N ALA A 41 -2.64 2.31 12.04
CA ALA A 41 -2.77 2.70 13.43
C ALA A 41 -1.40 2.88 14.08
N ARG A 42 -1.29 3.89 14.92
CA ARG A 42 -0.03 4.35 15.50
C ARG A 42 0.43 3.46 16.64
N ASN A 43 1.57 2.79 16.47
CA ASN A 43 2.30 2.16 17.56
C ASN A 43 3.35 3.12 18.13
N ALA A 44 2.92 4.05 18.98
CA ALA A 44 3.82 4.99 19.68
C ALA A 44 4.84 4.31 20.63
N ASN A 45 4.61 3.04 20.99
CA ASN A 45 5.49 2.25 21.85
C ASN A 45 6.39 1.28 21.05
N GLY A 46 6.44 1.42 19.72
CA GLY A 46 7.21 0.55 18.84
C GLY A 46 8.72 0.77 18.90
N GLU A 47 9.47 0.03 18.08
CA GLU A 47 10.94 0.05 18.07
C GLU A 47 11.49 1.47 17.88
N ALA A 48 12.45 1.83 18.74
CA ALA A 48 13.16 3.11 18.70
C ALA A 48 13.98 3.21 17.41
N GLY A 49 13.60 4.11 16.51
CA GLY A 49 14.31 4.35 15.25
C GLY A 49 13.42 4.73 14.07
N HIS A 50 12.12 4.50 14.15
CA HIS A 50 11.14 5.05 13.22
C HIS A 50 10.65 6.42 13.70
N GLY A 51 10.42 7.35 12.78
CA GLY A 51 10.22 8.76 13.08
C GLY A 51 9.11 9.01 14.13
N PRO A 52 9.26 10.00 15.03
CA PRO A 52 8.16 10.41 15.89
C PRO A 52 7.01 10.91 15.00
N GLY A 53 5.85 10.28 15.15
CA GLY A 53 4.59 10.76 14.61
C GLY A 53 3.80 11.44 15.73
N PRO A 54 3.05 12.51 15.41
CA PRO A 54 2.29 13.28 16.40
C PRO A 54 1.10 12.51 17.00
N GLU A 55 0.73 11.37 16.42
CA GLU A 55 -0.53 10.70 16.70
C GLU A 55 -0.49 9.90 18.01
N ALA A 56 -1.63 9.80 18.67
CA ALA A 56 -1.76 9.08 19.93
C ALA A 56 -1.51 7.57 19.74
N HIS A 57 -1.06 6.89 20.79
CA HIS A 57 -0.94 5.43 20.75
C HIS A 57 -2.30 4.79 20.41
N LYS A 58 -2.32 3.89 19.42
CA LYS A 58 -3.50 3.17 18.89
C LYS A 58 -4.48 4.00 18.05
N SER A 59 -4.24 5.29 17.81
CA SER A 59 -5.10 6.04 16.89
C SER A 59 -4.82 5.65 15.43
N GLY A 60 -5.86 5.64 14.61
CA GLY A 60 -5.76 5.57 13.16
C GLY A 60 -5.34 6.92 12.61
N PHE A 61 -4.35 6.93 11.72
CA PHE A 61 -3.78 8.18 11.19
C PHE A 61 -3.70 8.26 9.66
N LEU A 62 -3.80 7.10 8.98
CA LEU A 62 -3.80 7.04 7.52
C LEU A 62 -4.85 6.05 7.06
N LEU A 63 -5.65 6.48 6.08
CA LEU A 63 -6.44 5.63 5.21
C LEU A 63 -5.83 5.66 3.81
N GLY A 64 -5.60 4.51 3.18
CA GLY A 64 -4.99 4.42 1.86
C GLY A 64 -5.72 3.48 0.92
N LYS A 65 -5.82 3.83 -0.37
CA LYS A 65 -6.32 2.92 -1.41
C LYS A 65 -5.21 1.98 -1.85
N ILE A 66 -5.41 0.68 -1.63
CA ILE A 66 -4.43 -0.35 -1.98
C ILE A 66 -4.27 -0.41 -3.50
N SER A 67 -3.04 -0.22 -3.96
CA SER A 67 -2.67 -0.33 -5.38
C SER A 67 -2.02 -1.68 -5.70
N GLY A 68 -1.46 -2.37 -4.70
CA GLY A 68 -0.86 -3.69 -4.87
C GLY A 68 -0.08 -4.16 -3.65
N LEU A 69 0.62 -5.30 -3.81
CA LEU A 69 1.56 -5.84 -2.82
C LEU A 69 2.94 -5.90 -3.44
N GLY A 70 3.91 -5.21 -2.84
CA GLY A 70 5.33 -5.27 -3.20
C GLY A 70 6.08 -6.32 -2.38
N PRO A 71 7.22 -6.84 -2.87
CA PRO A 71 8.13 -7.61 -2.01
C PRO A 71 8.63 -6.73 -0.85
N GLY A 72 8.87 -7.33 0.31
CA GLY A 72 9.61 -6.66 1.38
C GLY A 72 11.09 -6.53 1.05
N ASP A 73 11.71 -5.44 1.50
CA ASP A 73 13.09 -5.06 1.17
C ASP A 73 14.13 -5.76 2.07
N THR A 74 13.76 -6.07 3.32
CA THR A 74 14.68 -6.53 4.36
C THR A 74 14.49 -7.99 4.73
N LYS A 75 13.26 -8.52 4.72
CA LYS A 75 12.97 -9.89 5.15
C LYS A 75 12.22 -10.69 4.07
N PRO A 76 12.75 -11.85 3.65
CA PRO A 76 12.06 -12.75 2.72
C PRO A 76 10.67 -13.14 3.22
N GLY A 77 9.70 -13.23 2.31
CA GLY A 77 8.34 -13.68 2.61
C GLY A 77 7.44 -12.62 3.26
N ARG A 78 7.92 -11.38 3.41
CA ARG A 78 7.11 -10.23 3.82
C ARG A 78 6.74 -9.37 2.63
N TYR A 79 5.68 -8.59 2.80
CA TYR A 79 5.10 -7.77 1.75
C TYR A 79 4.87 -6.34 2.23
N ILE A 80 5.15 -5.38 1.35
CA ILE A 80 4.75 -3.99 1.48
C ILE A 80 3.35 -3.86 0.89
N ILE A 81 2.42 -3.22 1.61
CA ILE A 81 1.09 -2.90 1.10
C ILE A 81 1.19 -1.54 0.42
N LEU A 82 1.19 -1.54 -0.91
CA LEU A 82 1.33 -0.33 -1.72
C LEU A 82 0.00 0.41 -1.80
N ILE A 83 0.06 1.73 -1.75
CA ILE A 83 -1.11 2.61 -1.86
C ILE A 83 -0.94 3.61 -3.01
N SER A 84 -2.04 3.98 -3.67
CA SER A 84 -2.03 5.00 -4.75
C SER A 84 -2.52 6.36 -4.30
N GLU A 85 -3.46 6.36 -3.35
CA GLU A 85 -4.07 7.54 -2.75
C GLU A 85 -4.13 7.31 -1.24
N TYR A 86 -4.07 8.40 -0.49
CA TYR A 86 -4.19 8.39 0.96
C TYR A 86 -5.07 9.54 1.44
N ALA A 87 -5.62 9.41 2.62
CA ALA A 87 -6.21 10.48 3.39
C ALA A 87 -5.62 10.41 4.80
N GLU A 88 -5.33 11.57 5.37
CA GLU A 88 -5.04 11.69 6.79
C GLU A 88 -6.37 11.58 7.55
N ILE A 89 -6.39 10.73 8.57
CA ILE A 89 -7.55 10.51 9.43
C ILE A 89 -7.11 10.71 10.88
N ASP A 90 -8.05 10.93 11.79
CA ASP A 90 -7.77 11.01 13.23
C ASP A 90 -8.82 10.18 13.97
N GLU A 91 -8.61 8.87 13.98
CA GLU A 91 -9.54 7.91 14.58
C GLU A 91 -9.00 7.43 15.93
N PRO A 92 -9.51 7.93 17.07
CA PRO A 92 -9.00 7.56 18.38
C PRO A 92 -9.29 6.08 18.68
N ASP A 93 -8.37 5.44 19.41
CA ASP A 93 -8.51 4.05 19.88
C ASP A 93 -8.81 2.99 18.80
N LEU A 94 -8.45 3.24 17.54
CA LEU A 94 -8.72 2.35 16.41
C LEU A 94 -8.09 0.95 16.57
N TRP A 95 -6.90 0.85 17.16
CA TRP A 95 -6.23 -0.45 17.33
C TRP A 95 -6.67 -1.23 18.58
N VAL A 96 -7.60 -2.16 18.39
CA VAL A 96 -8.13 -3.05 19.45
C VAL A 96 -7.80 -4.54 19.25
N PHE A 97 -7.08 -4.89 18.18
CA PHE A 97 -7.00 -6.26 17.64
C PHE A 97 -5.92 -7.17 18.27
N GLY A 98 -5.23 -6.71 19.30
CA GLY A 98 -4.24 -7.50 20.05
C GLY A 98 -2.81 -7.39 19.51
N ARG A 99 -2.04 -8.48 19.62
CA ARG A 99 -0.57 -8.47 19.41
C ARG A 99 -0.12 -8.60 17.96
N ASN A 100 -0.93 -9.22 17.10
CA ASN A 100 -0.55 -9.39 15.69
C ASN A 100 -0.70 -8.05 14.97
N PRO A 101 0.36 -7.42 14.44
CA PRO A 101 0.31 -6.05 13.95
C PRO A 101 -0.41 -5.89 12.60
N VAL A 102 -1.14 -6.92 12.16
CA VAL A 102 -1.97 -6.94 10.96
C VAL A 102 -3.34 -7.51 11.31
N HIS A 103 -4.40 -6.79 10.95
CA HIS A 103 -5.77 -7.24 11.09
C HIS A 103 -6.55 -7.07 9.78
N TYR A 104 -7.57 -7.89 9.57
CA TYR A 104 -8.43 -7.84 8.39
C TYR A 104 -9.86 -7.57 8.87
N THR A 105 -10.46 -6.49 8.38
CA THR A 105 -11.76 -5.97 8.82
C THR A 105 -12.44 -5.26 7.64
N THR A 106 -13.51 -4.54 7.91
CA THR A 106 -14.14 -3.60 6.98
C THR A 106 -14.00 -2.15 7.46
N LEU A 107 -14.08 -1.17 6.54
CA LEU A 107 -14.15 0.25 6.93
C LEU A 107 -15.38 0.55 7.80
N GLU A 108 -16.50 -0.10 7.52
CA GLU A 108 -17.73 0.00 8.31
C GLU A 108 -17.51 -0.42 9.77
N GLU A 109 -16.81 -1.53 10.02
CA GLU A 109 -16.45 -1.98 11.37
C GLU A 109 -15.47 -1.03 12.07
N LEU A 110 -14.74 -0.21 11.32
CA LEU A 110 -13.87 0.84 11.85
C LEU A 110 -14.58 2.18 12.04
N GLY A 111 -15.83 2.32 11.57
CA GLY A 111 -16.55 3.60 11.59
C GLY A 111 -16.02 4.64 10.59
N ILE A 112 -15.24 4.23 9.60
CA ILE A 112 -14.60 5.13 8.64
C ILE A 112 -15.44 5.18 7.36
N ASP A 113 -15.86 6.38 6.96
CA ASP A 113 -16.54 6.62 5.69
C ASP A 113 -15.53 7.09 4.62
N PRO A 114 -15.23 6.28 3.58
CA PRO A 114 -14.27 6.64 2.54
C PRO A 114 -14.73 7.81 1.65
N ASP A 115 -16.01 8.16 1.66
CA ASP A 115 -16.54 9.30 0.88
C ASP A 115 -16.47 10.62 1.68
N ALA A 116 -16.16 10.55 2.98
CA ALA A 116 -16.08 11.69 3.89
C ALA A 116 -14.64 12.20 4.15
N VAL A 117 -13.64 11.62 3.48
CA VAL A 117 -12.22 11.97 3.67
C VAL A 117 -11.64 12.72 2.47
N ASP A 118 -10.58 13.50 2.71
CA ASP A 118 -9.86 14.23 1.66
C ASP A 118 -8.73 13.37 1.06
N TRP A 119 -8.96 12.84 -0.14
CA TRP A 119 -8.03 11.95 -0.82
C TRP A 119 -6.92 12.71 -1.55
N GLN A 120 -5.68 12.38 -1.23
CA GLN A 120 -4.47 12.91 -1.81
C GLN A 120 -3.70 11.81 -2.58
N PRO A 121 -3.12 12.11 -3.76
CA PRO A 121 -2.29 11.15 -4.48
C PRO A 121 -0.94 10.95 -3.77
N VAL A 122 -0.44 9.71 -3.77
CA VAL A 122 0.94 9.44 -3.30
C VAL A 122 1.91 9.89 -4.38
N ALA A 123 2.77 10.87 -4.07
CA ALA A 123 3.72 11.44 -5.02
C ALA A 123 4.70 10.37 -5.56
N GLY A 124 4.94 10.37 -6.87
CA GLY A 124 6.00 9.57 -7.50
C GLY A 124 5.66 8.10 -7.81
N LYS A 125 4.43 7.63 -7.57
CA LYS A 125 4.00 6.28 -8.01
C LYS A 125 2.89 6.33 -9.04
N PRO A 126 2.93 5.45 -10.06
CA PRO A 126 1.82 5.34 -10.99
C PRO A 126 0.60 4.91 -10.19
N THR A 127 -0.47 5.70 -10.30
CA THR A 127 -1.83 5.27 -10.00
C THR A 127 -2.03 3.88 -10.59
N ARG A 128 -2.74 3.00 -9.86
CA ARG A 128 -3.13 1.65 -10.33
C ARG A 128 -3.35 1.73 -11.84
N PRO A 129 -2.63 0.98 -12.69
CA PRO A 129 -2.83 1.15 -14.11
C PRO A 129 -4.30 0.88 -14.37
N GLN A 130 -5.01 1.94 -14.78
CA GLN A 130 -6.35 1.83 -15.29
C GLN A 130 -6.35 0.66 -16.24
N LYS A 131 -7.26 -0.30 -16.02
CA LYS A 131 -7.54 -1.47 -16.86
C LYS A 131 -6.51 -1.60 -17.98
N VAL A 132 -5.35 -2.17 -17.65
CA VAL A 132 -4.18 -2.18 -18.54
C VAL A 132 -4.68 -2.63 -19.91
N SER A 133 -4.55 -1.76 -20.92
CA SER A 133 -5.08 -2.09 -22.25
C SER A 133 -4.47 -3.42 -22.68
N ALA A 134 -5.25 -4.25 -23.37
CA ALA A 134 -4.79 -5.57 -23.81
C ALA A 134 -3.46 -5.50 -24.60
N ASN A 135 -3.11 -4.30 -25.10
CA ASN A 135 -1.98 -4.03 -25.97
C ASN A 135 -0.75 -3.45 -25.23
N VAL A 136 -0.72 -3.47 -23.88
CA VAL A 136 0.39 -2.86 -23.10
C VAL A 136 1.76 -3.37 -23.51
N PHE A 137 1.87 -4.66 -23.82
CA PHE A 137 3.13 -5.27 -24.22
C PHE A 137 3.52 -4.86 -25.62
N ASP A 138 2.55 -4.69 -26.52
CA ASP A 138 2.80 -4.20 -27.89
C ASP A 138 3.30 -2.75 -27.83
N THR A 139 2.63 -1.89 -27.06
CA THR A 139 3.07 -0.51 -26.84
C THR A 139 4.47 -0.45 -26.20
N ALA A 140 4.76 -1.31 -25.22
CA ALA A 140 6.07 -1.37 -24.60
C ALA A 140 7.16 -1.77 -25.62
N LYS A 141 6.91 -2.80 -26.45
CA LYS A 141 7.84 -3.22 -27.49
C LYS A 141 8.07 -2.13 -28.54
N GLU A 142 7.03 -1.44 -28.98
CA GLU A 142 7.14 -0.32 -29.93
C GLU A 142 8.02 0.81 -29.40
N LEU A 143 7.83 1.20 -28.14
CA LEU A 143 8.61 2.26 -27.50
C LEU A 143 10.09 1.87 -27.35
N ILE A 144 10.36 0.64 -26.93
CA ILE A 144 11.73 0.11 -26.80
C ILE A 144 12.41 0.04 -28.18
N ALA A 145 11.70 -0.49 -29.17
CA ALA A 145 12.19 -0.59 -30.55
C ALA A 145 12.54 0.77 -31.14
N LYS A 146 11.64 1.76 -30.96
CA LYS A 146 11.86 3.14 -31.39
C LYS A 146 13.06 3.80 -30.70
N GLN A 147 13.20 3.59 -29.39
CA GLN A 147 14.31 4.15 -28.61
C GLN A 147 15.67 3.58 -29.04
N LEU A 148 15.70 2.29 -29.41
CA LEU A 148 16.92 1.59 -29.79
C LEU A 148 17.16 1.57 -31.31
N GLY A 149 16.24 2.08 -32.12
CA GLY A 149 16.33 2.08 -33.58
C GLY A 149 16.29 0.67 -34.19
N ILE A 150 15.62 -0.28 -33.52
CA ILE A 150 15.48 -1.67 -33.96
C ILE A 150 14.03 -1.96 -34.37
N GLY A 151 13.81 -3.11 -35.03
CA GLY A 151 12.46 -3.60 -35.32
C GLY A 151 11.73 -4.08 -34.06
N VAL A 152 10.41 -3.93 -34.01
CA VAL A 152 9.56 -4.38 -32.88
C VAL A 152 9.71 -5.89 -32.64
N ASP A 153 9.85 -6.67 -33.71
CA ASP A 153 10.03 -8.13 -33.66
C ASP A 153 11.37 -8.56 -33.02
N ALA A 154 12.32 -7.64 -32.88
CA ALA A 154 13.60 -7.88 -32.20
C ALA A 154 13.52 -7.70 -30.68
N VAL A 155 12.36 -7.31 -30.13
CA VAL A 155 12.15 -7.08 -28.69
C VAL A 155 11.38 -8.25 -28.06
N GLU A 156 12.04 -8.96 -27.15
CA GLU A 156 11.44 -9.99 -26.30
C GLU A 156 11.34 -9.50 -24.84
N ILE A 157 10.17 -9.69 -24.21
CA ILE A 157 9.93 -9.33 -22.81
C ILE A 157 9.68 -10.63 -22.04
N THR A 158 10.57 -10.95 -21.10
CA THR A 158 10.49 -12.17 -20.28
C THR A 158 10.30 -11.83 -18.82
N ILE A 159 9.28 -12.41 -18.19
CA ILE A 159 9.01 -12.29 -16.76
C ILE A 159 9.50 -13.57 -16.08
N ARG A 160 10.47 -13.45 -15.18
CA ARG A 160 10.91 -14.58 -14.33
C ARG A 160 10.22 -14.45 -12.98
N THR A 161 9.58 -15.54 -12.55
CA THR A 161 8.86 -15.64 -11.27
C THR A 161 9.58 -16.58 -10.33
#